data_AF-A0A525C670-F1
#
_entry.id   AF-A0A525C670-F1
#
_cell.length_a   1.000
_cell.length_b   1.000
_cell.length_c   1.000
_cell.angle_alpha   90.00
_cell.angle_beta   90.00
_cell.angle_gamma   90.00
#
_symmetry.space_group_name_H-M   'P 1'
#
loop_
_entity.id
_entity.type
_entity.pdbx_description
1 polymer ?
#
loop_
_entity_poly.entity_id
_entity_poly.type
_entity_poly.pdbx_seq_one_letter_code
_entity_poly.pdbx_strand_id
1 'polypeptide(L)'
;MIMNKKQTTKIILFSALIISFIFLFTKLQAEEHKNSTEKELIPLGITKIGKHTVAIEIAYSYDSAILVAVVSGKNGNSRYIPLVASTYRGISSLRLDILSPDSNSEIWISTSWPEQETVAHYRFGSEKAITPFGEVELLKTPFPQHLSG
;
A
#
# COMPACT_ATOMS: atom_id res chain seq x y z
N MET A 1 31.03 58.27 -3.67
CA MET A 1 31.75 57.11 -4.25
C MET A 1 30.92 56.58 -5.42
N ILE A 2 31.29 56.93 -6.65
CA ILE A 2 30.51 56.61 -7.86
C ILE A 2 30.88 55.21 -8.32
N MET A 3 29.98 54.25 -8.11
CA MET A 3 30.20 52.86 -8.51
C MET A 3 30.19 52.76 -10.05
N ASN A 4 31.24 52.18 -10.62
CA ASN A 4 31.44 52.11 -12.07
C ASN A 4 30.35 51.23 -12.72
N LYS A 5 29.73 51.69 -13.81
CA LYS A 5 28.67 50.96 -14.55
C LYS A 5 29.05 49.51 -14.90
N LYS A 6 30.34 49.23 -15.16
CA LYS A 6 30.81 47.86 -15.43
C LYS A 6 30.77 46.95 -14.20
N GLN A 7 30.90 47.51 -13.00
CA GLN A 7 30.89 46.78 -11.73
C GLN A 7 29.46 46.45 -11.29
N THR A 8 28.51 47.38 -11.50
CA THR A 8 27.07 47.13 -11.28
C THR A 8 26.52 46.01 -12.17
N THR A 9 26.90 45.95 -13.45
CA THR A 9 26.43 44.90 -14.37
C THR A 9 26.93 43.51 -13.95
N LYS A 10 28.17 43.40 -13.48
CA LYS A 10 28.74 42.13 -13.00
C LYS A 10 28.04 41.61 -11.74
N ILE A 11 27.71 42.51 -10.80
CA ILE A 11 26.99 42.15 -9.57
C ILE A 11 25.58 41.65 -9.91
N ILE A 12 24.88 42.31 -10.85
CA ILE A 12 23.55 41.90 -11.28
C ILE A 12 23.60 40.51 -11.95
N LEU A 13 24.54 40.26 -12.88
CA LEU A 13 24.68 38.95 -13.50
C LEU A 13 25.00 37.84 -12.49
N PHE A 14 25.88 38.11 -11.52
CA PHE A 14 26.23 37.12 -10.50
C PHE A 14 25.05 36.81 -9.58
N SER A 15 24.27 37.83 -9.20
CA SER A 15 23.06 37.63 -8.39
C SER A 15 21.99 36.81 -9.12
N ALA A 16 21.80 37.02 -10.43
CA ALA A 16 20.87 36.24 -11.24
C ALA A 16 21.30 34.77 -11.37
N LEU A 17 22.62 34.51 -11.48
CA LEU A 17 23.16 33.16 -11.52
C LEU A 17 22.92 32.41 -10.21
N ILE A 18 23.15 33.07 -9.07
CA ILE A 18 22.92 32.48 -7.74
C ILE A 18 21.44 32.14 -7.55
N ILE A 19 20.53 33.05 -7.92
CA ILE A 19 19.08 32.82 -7.81
C ILE A 19 18.66 31.62 -8.67
N SER A 20 19.15 31.55 -9.93
CA SER A 20 18.86 30.40 -10.81
C SER A 20 19.36 29.07 -10.21
N PHE A 21 20.54 29.08 -9.59
CA PHE A 21 21.10 27.89 -8.95
C PHE A 21 20.29 27.43 -7.73
N ILE A 22 19.80 28.38 -6.91
CA ILE A 22 18.90 28.09 -5.78
C ILE A 22 17.57 27.50 -6.28
N PHE A 23 16.99 28.06 -7.35
CA PHE A 23 15.77 27.52 -7.95
C PHE A 23 15.97 26.11 -8.54
N LEU A 24 17.14 25.83 -9.10
CA LEU A 24 17.47 24.50 -9.62
C LEU A 24 17.64 23.48 -8.48
N PHE A 25 18.36 23.84 -7.42
CA PHE A 25 18.57 22.99 -6.23
C PHE A 25 17.26 22.70 -5.49
N THR A 26 16.37 23.68 -5.35
CA THR A 26 15.07 23.48 -4.72
C THR A 26 14.15 22.58 -5.54
N LYS A 27 14.17 22.68 -6.88
CA LYS A 27 13.46 21.74 -7.74
C LYS A 27 14.03 20.32 -7.63
N LEU A 28 15.35 20.15 -7.64
CA LEU A 28 15.98 18.84 -7.49
C LEU A 28 15.63 18.19 -6.15
N GLN A 29 15.69 18.94 -5.04
CA GLN A 29 15.27 18.40 -3.72
C GLN A 29 13.77 18.09 -3.66
N ALA A 30 12.92 18.91 -4.28
CA ALA A 30 11.48 18.65 -4.34
C ALA A 30 11.15 17.40 -5.18
N GLU A 31 11.95 17.09 -6.20
CA GLU A 31 11.79 15.93 -7.06
C GLU A 31 12.31 14.65 -6.37
N GLU A 32 13.41 14.76 -5.62
CA GLU A 32 13.96 13.67 -4.79
C GLU A 32 13.04 13.31 -3.62
N HIS A 33 12.41 14.29 -2.96
CA HIS A 33 11.45 14.02 -1.88
C HIS A 33 10.11 13.44 -2.39
N LYS A 34 9.79 13.63 -3.68
CA LYS A 34 8.58 13.08 -4.30
C LYS A 34 8.71 11.59 -4.68
N ASN A 35 9.93 11.04 -4.63
CA ASN A 35 10.23 9.69 -5.10
C ASN A 35 10.36 8.64 -3.97
N SER A 36 10.24 9.04 -2.70
CA SER A 36 10.37 8.13 -1.53
C SER A 36 9.04 7.71 -0.87
N THR A 37 7.90 8.09 -1.45
CA THR A 37 6.56 7.60 -1.05
C THR A 37 6.12 6.47 -1.98
N GLU A 38 7.01 5.49 -2.15
CA GLU A 38 6.87 4.39 -3.09
C GLU A 38 5.87 3.35 -2.56
N LYS A 39 5.04 2.83 -3.45
CA LYS A 39 4.16 1.69 -3.12
C LYS A 39 5.03 0.46 -2.92
N GLU A 40 4.89 -0.21 -1.79
CA GLU A 40 5.69 -1.38 -1.44
C GLU A 40 4.79 -2.56 -1.09
N LEU A 41 5.20 -3.77 -1.49
CA LEU A 41 4.54 -5.03 -1.12
C LEU A 41 5.52 -5.91 -0.35
N ILE A 42 5.16 -6.24 0.89
CA ILE A 42 5.93 -7.14 1.74
C ILE A 42 5.22 -8.50 1.83
N PRO A 43 5.78 -9.57 1.26
CA PRO A 43 5.23 -10.91 1.41
C PRO A 43 5.47 -11.42 2.84
N LEU A 44 4.42 -11.89 3.50
CA LEU A 44 4.50 -12.47 4.85
C LEU A 44 4.53 -14.00 4.83
N GLY A 45 3.83 -14.61 3.88
CA GLY A 45 3.76 -16.06 3.80
C GLY A 45 2.80 -16.56 2.74
N ILE A 46 2.86 -17.86 2.49
CA ILE A 46 2.05 -18.57 1.51
C ILE A 46 1.58 -19.88 2.11
N THR A 47 0.32 -20.22 1.87
CA THR A 47 -0.27 -21.49 2.28
C THR A 47 -1.07 -22.11 1.13
N LYS A 48 -1.21 -23.44 1.17
CA LYS A 48 -2.01 -24.20 0.21
C LYS A 48 -3.25 -24.75 0.89
N ILE A 49 -4.40 -24.56 0.25
CA ILE A 49 -5.70 -25.06 0.71
C ILE A 49 -6.31 -25.84 -0.45
N GLY A 50 -6.25 -27.16 -0.35
CA GLY A 50 -6.48 -28.06 -1.49
C GLY A 50 -5.58 -27.71 -2.68
N LYS A 51 -6.21 -27.31 -3.80
CA LYS A 51 -5.52 -26.87 -5.02
C LYS A 51 -5.25 -25.37 -5.09
N HIS A 52 -5.74 -24.62 -4.11
CA HIS A 52 -5.65 -23.16 -4.10
C HIS A 52 -4.43 -22.70 -3.32
N THR A 53 -3.84 -21.61 -3.80
CA THR A 53 -2.75 -20.93 -3.12
C THR A 53 -3.29 -19.64 -2.54
N VAL A 54 -3.02 -19.41 -1.26
CA VAL A 54 -3.34 -18.16 -0.57
C VAL A 54 -2.03 -17.57 -0.08
N ALA A 55 -1.74 -16.33 -0.46
CA ALA A 55 -0.61 -15.58 0.08
C ALA A 55 -1.10 -14.47 1.00
N ILE A 56 -0.27 -14.07 1.96
CA ILE A 56 -0.53 -12.93 2.84
C ILE A 56 0.56 -11.90 2.58
N GLU A 57 0.15 -10.66 2.35
CA GLU A 57 1.04 -9.55 2.00
C GLU A 57 0.63 -8.28 2.77
N ILE A 58 1.59 -7.40 3.03
CA ILE A 58 1.34 -6.02 3.47
C ILE A 58 1.60 -5.09 2.29
N ALA A 59 0.61 -4.28 1.95
CA ALA A 59 0.69 -3.26 0.93
C ALA A 59 0.84 -1.88 1.59
N TYR A 60 2.01 -1.27 1.44
CA TYR A 60 2.29 0.09 1.91
C TYR A 60 2.06 1.09 0.77
N SER A 61 1.33 2.17 1.05
CA SER A 61 1.11 3.26 0.12
C SER A 61 1.00 4.57 0.88
N TYR A 62 1.92 5.49 0.63
CA TYR A 62 2.03 6.77 1.34
C TYR A 62 2.12 6.58 2.86
N ASP A 63 1.08 6.96 3.58
CA ASP A 63 0.91 6.88 5.04
C ASP A 63 0.06 5.68 5.47
N SER A 64 -0.37 4.83 4.53
CA SER A 64 -1.29 3.72 4.77
C SER A 64 -0.62 2.37 4.60
N ALA A 65 -1.09 1.40 5.37
CA ALA A 65 -0.74 -0.01 5.22
C ALA A 65 -2.02 -0.85 5.21
N ILE A 66 -2.06 -1.82 4.31
CA ILE A 66 -3.18 -2.77 4.21
C ILE A 66 -2.61 -4.19 4.24
N LEU A 67 -3.07 -4.98 5.20
CA LEU A 67 -2.84 -6.42 5.22
C LEU A 67 -3.87 -7.07 4.30
N VAL A 68 -3.40 -7.83 3.31
CA VAL A 68 -4.25 -8.47 2.32
C VAL A 68 -4.02 -9.98 2.25
N ALA A 69 -5.09 -10.73 1.99
CA ALA A 69 -4.97 -12.09 1.46
C ALA A 69 -5.06 -12.05 -0.06
N VAL A 70 -4.07 -12.64 -0.72
CA VAL A 70 -4.02 -12.85 -2.16
C VAL A 70 -4.63 -14.19 -2.48
N VAL A 71 -5.68 -14.16 -3.30
CA VAL A 71 -6.41 -15.34 -3.76
C VAL A 71 -6.55 -15.31 -5.28
N SER A 72 -6.82 -16.45 -5.89
CA SER A 72 -7.20 -16.50 -7.31
C SER A 72 -8.66 -16.08 -7.48
N GLY A 73 -8.90 -15.04 -8.26
CA GLY A 73 -10.24 -14.68 -8.74
C GLY A 73 -10.79 -15.68 -9.75
N LYS A 74 -12.01 -15.46 -10.24
CA LYS A 74 -12.73 -16.40 -11.14
C LYS A 74 -11.97 -16.74 -12.42
N ASN A 75 -11.14 -15.82 -12.92
CA ASN A 75 -10.35 -15.99 -14.14
C ASN A 75 -8.89 -16.40 -13.88
N GLY A 76 -8.55 -16.81 -12.65
CA GLY A 76 -7.18 -17.17 -12.26
C GLY A 76 -6.26 -15.98 -11.96
N ASN A 77 -6.70 -14.75 -12.22
CA ASN A 77 -5.96 -13.54 -11.86
C ASN A 77 -5.89 -13.36 -10.34
N SER A 78 -4.79 -12.80 -9.85
CA SER A 78 -4.69 -12.41 -8.44
C SER A 78 -5.74 -11.37 -8.08
N ARG A 79 -6.32 -11.58 -6.90
CA ARG A 79 -7.34 -10.76 -6.27
C ARG A 79 -7.02 -10.63 -4.80
N TYR A 80 -7.38 -9.49 -4.22
CA TYR A 80 -6.94 -9.15 -2.88
C TYR A 80 -8.16 -8.95 -1.97
N ILE A 81 -8.14 -9.64 -0.83
CA ILE A 81 -9.11 -9.48 0.25
C ILE A 81 -8.46 -8.57 1.29
N PRO A 82 -9.00 -7.36 1.56
CA PRO A 82 -8.49 -6.52 2.63
C PRO A 82 -8.84 -7.14 3.99
N LEU A 83 -7.84 -7.39 4.82
CA LEU A 83 -8.00 -7.99 6.15
C LEU A 83 -7.93 -6.93 7.24
N VAL A 84 -6.92 -6.05 7.14
CA VAL A 84 -6.68 -4.96 8.10
C VAL A 84 -6.21 -3.75 7.31
N ALA A 85 -6.66 -2.55 7.69
CA ALA A 85 -6.22 -1.29 7.12
C ALA A 85 -5.85 -0.32 8.24
N SER A 86 -4.74 0.39 8.07
CA SER A 86 -4.19 1.30 9.06
C SER A 86 -3.68 2.56 8.39
N THR A 87 -4.08 3.73 8.90
CA THR A 87 -3.53 5.04 8.52
C THR A 87 -2.54 5.46 9.60
N TYR A 88 -1.30 5.74 9.19
CA TYR A 88 -0.16 6.08 10.04
C TYR A 88 0.22 4.97 11.04
N ARG A 89 1.49 4.53 10.99
CA ARG A 89 2.16 3.57 11.92
C ARG A 89 2.13 2.08 11.55
N GLY A 90 1.73 1.73 10.33
CA GLY A 90 1.82 0.35 9.83
C GLY A 90 0.79 -0.61 10.44
N ILE A 91 0.93 -1.90 10.17
CA ILE A 91 0.07 -2.95 10.72
C ILE A 91 0.68 -3.44 12.04
N SER A 92 -0.11 -3.43 13.11
CA SER A 92 0.34 -3.96 14.41
C SER A 92 0.66 -5.44 14.31
N SER A 93 1.58 -5.92 15.16
CA SER A 93 1.87 -7.35 15.24
C SER A 93 0.61 -8.10 15.67
N LEU A 94 0.12 -8.98 14.79
CA LEU A 94 -1.07 -9.78 14.98
C LEU A 94 -0.78 -11.20 14.50
N ARG A 95 -1.46 -12.17 15.11
CA ARG A 95 -1.44 -13.55 14.63
C ARG A 95 -2.68 -13.78 13.79
N LEU A 96 -2.47 -14.27 12.58
CA LEU A 96 -3.51 -14.78 11.70
C LEU A 96 -3.52 -16.30 11.76
N ASP A 97 -4.71 -16.87 11.92
CA ASP A 97 -4.92 -18.29 11.67
C ASP A 97 -5.78 -18.41 10.39
N ILE A 98 -5.33 -19.23 9.44
CA ILE A 98 -6.04 -19.50 8.19
C ILE A 98 -6.60 -20.91 8.29
N LEU A 99 -7.93 -20.99 8.31
CA LEU A 99 -8.68 -22.22 8.53
C LEU A 99 -9.44 -22.60 7.25
N SER A 100 -9.54 -23.90 6.98
CA SER A 100 -10.41 -24.44 5.92
C SER A 100 -11.26 -25.56 6.51
N PRO A 101 -12.49 -25.25 6.98
CA PRO A 101 -13.25 -26.16 7.85
C PRO A 101 -13.63 -27.49 7.21
N ASP A 102 -14.14 -27.50 5.96
CA ASP A 102 -14.87 -28.69 5.48
C ASP A 102 -14.69 -29.09 4.00
N SER A 103 -14.05 -28.28 3.13
CA SER A 103 -14.22 -28.51 1.68
C SER A 103 -13.05 -28.17 0.75
N ASN A 104 -11.94 -27.61 1.25
CA ASN A 104 -10.94 -26.93 0.41
C ASN A 104 -11.51 -25.85 -0.55
N SER A 105 -12.81 -25.52 -0.45
CA SER A 105 -13.50 -24.55 -1.31
C SER A 105 -13.67 -23.21 -0.61
N GLU A 106 -13.42 -23.16 0.69
CA GLU A 106 -13.58 -21.97 1.52
C GLU A 106 -12.40 -21.80 2.46
N ILE A 107 -12.14 -20.54 2.79
CA ILE A 107 -11.13 -20.12 3.75
C ILE A 107 -11.78 -19.16 4.75
N TRP A 108 -11.37 -19.32 5.99
CA TRP A 108 -11.66 -18.42 7.09
C TRP A 108 -10.32 -17.88 7.58
N ILE A 109 -10.23 -16.57 7.71
CA ILE A 109 -9.04 -15.90 8.25
C ILE A 109 -9.48 -15.25 9.56
N SER A 110 -8.92 -15.71 10.65
CA SER A 110 -9.18 -15.21 12.01
C SER A 110 -7.96 -14.51 12.57
N THR A 111 -8.18 -13.57 13.50
CA THR A 111 -7.09 -13.04 14.32
C THR A 111 -7.16 -13.62 15.71
N SER A 112 -6.02 -13.73 16.37
CA SER A 112 -5.96 -14.15 17.78
C SER A 112 -6.29 -13.02 18.77
N TRP A 113 -6.76 -11.86 18.32
CA TRP A 113 -7.12 -10.74 19.19
C TRP A 113 -8.60 -10.82 19.59
N PRO A 114 -8.93 -10.60 20.87
CA PRO A 114 -10.28 -10.81 21.39
C PRO A 114 -11.33 -9.84 20.84
N GLU A 115 -10.91 -8.72 20.25
CA GLU A 115 -11.83 -7.71 19.71
C GLU A 115 -12.28 -8.00 18.26
N GLN A 116 -11.56 -8.87 17.53
CA GLN A 116 -11.88 -9.23 16.12
C GLN A 116 -11.51 -10.68 15.81
N GLU A 117 -12.33 -11.64 16.29
CA GLU A 117 -12.05 -13.07 16.12
C GLU A 117 -12.07 -13.52 14.64
N THR A 118 -12.86 -12.92 13.75
CA THR A 118 -12.86 -13.25 12.31
C THR A 118 -12.62 -12.01 11.45
N VAL A 119 -11.59 -12.05 10.60
CA VAL A 119 -11.21 -10.94 9.71
C VAL A 119 -11.41 -11.22 8.22
N ALA A 120 -11.68 -12.45 7.80
CA ALA A 120 -12.31 -12.68 6.51
C ALA A 120 -12.97 -14.05 6.41
N HIS A 121 -14.03 -14.13 5.61
CA HIS A 121 -14.53 -15.37 5.02
C HIS A 121 -14.53 -15.24 3.49
N TYR A 122 -13.99 -16.25 2.82
CA TYR A 122 -13.92 -16.27 1.37
C TYR A 122 -14.15 -17.67 0.81
N ARG A 123 -15.01 -17.75 -0.21
CA ARG A 123 -15.22 -18.94 -1.03
C ARG A 123 -14.43 -18.83 -2.33
N PHE A 124 -13.56 -19.79 -2.61
CA PHE A 124 -12.75 -19.80 -3.82
C PHE A 124 -13.61 -19.67 -5.09
N GLY A 125 -13.18 -18.79 -5.99
CA GLY A 125 -13.92 -18.47 -7.23
C GLY A 125 -15.05 -17.45 -7.06
N SER A 126 -15.34 -17.01 -5.83
CA SER A 126 -16.16 -15.82 -5.59
C SER A 126 -15.41 -14.55 -5.99
N GLU A 127 -16.13 -13.52 -6.41
CA GLU A 127 -15.60 -12.15 -6.59
C GLU A 127 -15.89 -11.26 -5.37
N LYS A 128 -16.41 -11.84 -4.29
CA LYS A 128 -16.67 -11.17 -3.02
C LYS A 128 -16.12 -11.95 -1.83
N ALA A 129 -15.80 -11.23 -0.75
CA ALA A 129 -15.43 -11.76 0.56
C ALA A 129 -16.15 -10.99 1.67
N ILE A 130 -16.40 -11.63 2.80
CA ILE A 130 -16.88 -10.97 4.01
C ILE A 130 -15.65 -10.59 4.82
N THR A 131 -15.54 -9.32 5.25
CA THR A 131 -14.38 -8.76 5.97
C THR A 131 -14.86 -7.86 7.13
N PRO A 132 -13.96 -7.34 8.00
CA PRO A 132 -14.30 -6.32 8.99
C PRO A 132 -14.91 -5.05 8.39
N PHE A 133 -14.71 -4.83 7.08
CA PHE A 133 -15.27 -3.70 6.35
C PHE A 133 -16.65 -4.02 5.72
N GLY A 134 -17.22 -5.20 5.99
CA GLY A 134 -18.45 -5.69 5.38
C GLY A 134 -18.21 -6.70 4.25
N GLU A 135 -19.26 -6.98 3.47
CA GLU A 135 -19.13 -7.74 2.22
C GLU A 135 -18.49 -6.84 1.16
N VAL A 136 -17.28 -7.17 0.73
CA VAL A 136 -16.51 -6.36 -0.24
C VAL A 136 -16.26 -7.15 -1.52
N GLU A 137 -16.23 -6.42 -2.65
CA GLU A 137 -15.66 -6.98 -3.88
C GLU A 137 -14.16 -7.21 -3.70
N LEU A 138 -13.65 -8.28 -4.33
CA LEU A 138 -12.23 -8.54 -4.34
C LEU A 138 -11.50 -7.41 -5.08
N LEU A 139 -10.47 -6.86 -4.44
CA LEU A 139 -9.73 -5.76 -5.02
C LEU A 139 -8.92 -6.26 -6.22
N LYS A 140 -8.85 -5.42 -7.26
CA LYS A 140 -8.01 -5.67 -8.45
C LYS A 140 -6.54 -5.39 -8.18
N THR A 141 -6.25 -4.52 -7.22
CA THR A 141 -4.91 -4.14 -6.77
C THR A 141 -4.89 -4.17 -5.24
N PRO A 142 -3.74 -4.38 -4.61
CA PRO A 142 -3.61 -4.31 -3.15
C PRO A 142 -3.57 -2.85 -2.63
N PHE A 143 -3.70 -1.87 -3.54
CA PHE A 143 -3.67 -0.43 -3.25
C PHE A 143 -4.98 0.23 -3.70
N PRO A 144 -6.11 -0.07 -3.04
CA PRO A 144 -7.39 0.52 -3.39
C PRO A 144 -7.39 2.03 -3.11
N GLN A 145 -8.11 2.79 -3.94
CA GLN A 145 -8.36 4.20 -3.67
C GLN A 145 -9.36 4.40 -2.54
N HIS A 146 -10.31 3.46 -2.41
CA HIS A 146 -11.33 3.45 -1.37
C HIS A 146 -11.54 2.01 -0.88
N LEU A 147 -11.67 1.85 0.43
CA LEU A 147 -12.17 0.62 1.08
C LEU A 147 -13.61 0.91 1.51
N SER A 148 -14.58 0.41 0.77
CA SER A 148 -15.99 0.50 1.13
C SER A 148 -16.70 -0.81 0.79
N GLY A 149 -17.50 -1.31 1.73
CA GLY A 149 -18.53 -2.34 1.51
C GLY A 149 -19.89 -1.70 1.27
#